data_AF-A0A849L375-F1
#
_entry.id   AF-A0A849L375-F1
#
_cell.length_a   1.000
_cell.length_b   1.000
_cell.length_c   1.000
_cell.angle_alpha   90.00
_cell.angle_beta   90.00
_cell.angle_gamma   90.00
#
_symmetry.space_group_name_H-M   'P 1'
#
loop_
_entity.id
_entity.type
_entity.pdbx_description
1 polymer ?
#
loop_
_entity_poly.entity_id
_entity_poly.type
_entity_poly.pdbx_seq_one_letter_code
_entity_poly.pdbx_strand_id
1 'polypeptide(L)'
;MLDAIRGLTTAIATAGIVAVIAGYFGDRHPALDTLGAFRLHALVAFGALFAFALVFRAMTARFIALTGAMLAAAGLAPAVLPADPIGPPELTLFSQNLRFDNPTPQAVVAGVEAARADIVAFQEVSRPNRAILDALRYPTQVLCEFAGVGDVALLSRHPMIGSPGCARGQGVAWARLSTPAGEVTAVTLHLPWPWPHTQAAQSERVAGILAELEEPVVIAGDFNIPAWGASLKRIAESTGTRAVPGLRLTFLRPAFWPGLPLDHVLVSEELLAETRMIDAFGSDHAALLTGLRFR
;
A
#
# COMPACT_ATOMS: atom_id res chain seq x y z
N MET A 1 2.72 19.57 41.37
CA MET A 1 3.11 18.41 40.54
C MET A 1 1.95 17.87 39.71
N LEU A 2 0.83 17.46 40.33
CA LEU A 2 -0.32 16.91 39.58
C LEU A 2 -0.92 17.88 38.54
N ASP A 3 -1.01 19.18 38.85
CA ASP A 3 -1.55 20.15 37.88
C ASP A 3 -0.64 20.36 36.67
N ALA A 4 0.68 20.31 36.88
CA ALA A 4 1.65 20.33 35.79
C ALA A 4 1.50 19.08 34.89
N ILE A 5 1.31 17.89 35.48
CA ILE A 5 1.06 16.64 34.73
C ILE A 5 -0.24 16.76 33.91
N ARG A 6 -1.32 17.27 34.51
CA ARG A 6 -2.61 17.47 33.82
C ARG A 6 -2.49 18.47 32.68
N GLY A 7 -1.80 19.59 32.91
CA GLY A 7 -1.55 20.62 31.90
C GLY A 7 -0.76 20.07 30.71
N LEU A 8 0.34 19.35 30.97
CA LEU A 8 1.15 18.72 29.94
C LEU A 8 0.37 17.66 29.15
N THR A 9 -0.39 16.80 29.85
CA THR A 9 -1.23 15.78 29.20
C THR A 9 -2.26 16.42 28.26
N THR A 10 -2.87 17.53 28.70
CA THR A 10 -3.83 18.29 27.88
C THR A 10 -3.14 18.89 26.66
N ALA A 11 -1.97 19.51 26.82
CA ALA A 11 -1.20 20.07 25.71
C ALA A 11 -0.81 19.01 24.66
N ILE A 12 -0.38 17.82 25.11
CA ILE A 12 -0.07 16.69 24.22
C ILE A 12 -1.33 16.24 23.47
N ALA A 13 -2.46 16.09 24.17
CA ALA A 13 -3.74 15.72 23.55
C ALA A 13 -4.17 16.75 22.49
N THR A 14 -4.04 18.04 22.80
CA THR A 14 -4.37 19.14 21.90
C THR A 14 -3.46 19.15 20.66
N ALA A 15 -2.15 18.99 20.84
CA ALA A 15 -1.23 18.92 19.70
C ALA A 15 -1.53 17.69 18.82
N GLY A 16 -1.81 16.54 19.43
CA GLY A 16 -2.17 15.33 18.72
C GLY A 16 -3.46 15.48 17.90
N ILE A 17 -4.49 16.12 18.45
CA ILE A 17 -5.78 16.23 17.73
C ILE A 17 -5.65 17.22 16.57
N VAL A 18 -4.86 18.29 16.74
CA VAL A 18 -4.51 19.20 15.65
C VAL A 18 -3.79 18.45 14.54
N ALA A 19 -2.83 17.58 14.86
CA ALA A 19 -2.13 16.77 13.86
C ALA A 19 -3.07 15.79 13.13
N VAL A 20 -4.01 15.14 13.83
CA VAL A 20 -5.01 14.27 13.19
C VAL A 20 -5.92 15.06 12.26
N ILE A 21 -6.44 16.21 12.71
CA ILE A 21 -7.28 17.08 11.87
C ILE A 21 -6.51 17.55 10.65
N ALA A 22 -5.26 17.99 10.84
CA ALA A 22 -4.36 18.38 9.76
C ALA A 22 -4.20 17.23 8.73
N GLY A 23 -4.09 15.99 9.20
CA GLY A 23 -4.02 14.78 8.37
C GLY A 23 -5.26 14.43 7.53
N TYR A 24 -6.37 15.18 7.65
CA TYR A 24 -7.50 15.10 6.73
C TYR A 24 -7.36 15.99 5.50
N PHE A 25 -6.42 16.93 5.51
CA PHE A 25 -6.18 17.87 4.43
C PHE A 25 -5.00 17.45 3.55
N GLY A 26 -4.73 16.15 3.44
CA GLY A 26 -3.64 15.59 2.62
C GLY A 26 -3.70 16.03 1.16
N ASP A 27 -4.91 16.15 0.60
CA ASP A 27 -5.14 16.63 -0.77
C ASP A 27 -4.74 18.10 -0.97
N ARG A 28 -4.54 18.87 0.11
CA ARG A 28 -4.15 20.28 0.06
C ARG A 28 -2.65 20.49 0.18
N HIS A 29 -1.95 19.61 0.88
CA HIS A 29 -0.50 19.71 1.02
C HIS A 29 0.14 18.35 1.38
N PRO A 30 1.23 17.94 0.72
CA PRO A 30 1.86 16.63 0.94
C PRO A 30 2.27 16.34 2.38
N ALA A 31 2.75 17.35 3.12
CA ALA A 31 3.09 17.19 4.54
C ALA A 31 1.90 16.77 5.41
N LEU A 32 0.69 17.24 5.06
CA LEU A 32 -0.54 16.88 5.75
C LEU A 32 -0.92 15.44 5.43
N ASP A 33 -0.65 14.97 4.21
CA ASP A 33 -0.88 13.57 3.83
C ASP A 33 0.04 12.62 4.63
N THR A 34 1.30 13.01 4.85
CA THR A 34 2.21 12.29 5.75
C THR A 34 1.65 12.17 7.17
N LEU A 35 1.04 13.23 7.72
CA LEU A 35 0.35 13.14 9.03
C LEU A 35 -0.83 12.16 8.97
N GLY A 36 -1.59 12.20 7.86
CA GLY A 36 -2.69 11.28 7.60
C GLY A 36 -2.26 9.81 7.57
N ALA A 37 -1.02 9.50 7.19
CA ALA A 37 -0.52 8.12 7.16
C ALA A 37 -0.53 7.46 8.56
N PHE A 38 -0.38 8.25 9.63
CA PHE A 38 -0.25 7.76 11.01
C PHE A 38 -1.59 7.68 11.77
N ARG A 39 -2.74 7.59 11.09
CA ARG A 39 -4.06 7.50 11.74
C ARG A 39 -4.15 6.32 12.73
N LEU A 40 -3.62 5.15 12.37
CA LEU A 40 -3.59 4.00 13.28
C LEU A 40 -2.74 4.27 14.53
N HIS A 41 -1.56 4.87 14.35
CA HIS A 41 -0.67 5.23 15.46
C HIS A 41 -1.28 6.29 16.35
N ALA A 42 -1.97 7.28 15.77
CA ALA A 42 -2.72 8.28 16.51
C ALA A 42 -3.83 7.64 17.34
N LEU A 43 -4.59 6.68 16.78
CA LEU A 43 -5.61 5.93 17.51
C LEU A 43 -5.02 5.22 18.74
N VAL A 44 -3.90 4.50 18.58
CA VAL A 44 -3.21 3.82 19.69
C VAL A 44 -2.70 4.84 20.73
N ALA A 45 -2.07 5.92 20.28
CA ALA A 45 -1.53 6.97 21.14
C ALA A 45 -2.64 7.66 21.96
N PHE A 46 -3.79 7.94 21.34
CA PHE A 46 -4.94 8.51 22.05
C PHE A 46 -5.57 7.53 23.03
N GLY A 47 -5.61 6.24 22.73
CA GLY A 47 -6.03 5.22 23.69
C GLY A 47 -5.14 5.19 24.94
N ALA A 48 -3.82 5.22 24.74
CA ALA A 48 -2.85 5.29 25.83
C ALA A 48 -2.98 6.61 26.63
N LEU A 49 -3.14 7.74 25.93
CA LEU A 49 -3.31 9.05 26.54
C LEU A 49 -4.61 9.15 27.34
N PHE A 50 -5.69 8.54 26.85
CA PHE A 50 -6.95 8.44 27.57
C PHE A 50 -6.81 7.65 28.87
N ALA A 51 -6.14 6.48 28.83
CA ALA A 51 -5.85 5.68 30.01
C ALA A 51 -4.97 6.44 31.02
N PHE A 52 -3.94 7.12 30.55
CA PHE A 52 -3.09 7.97 31.39
C PHE A 52 -3.90 9.11 32.04
N ALA A 53 -4.75 9.80 31.26
CA ALA A 53 -5.58 10.89 31.74
C ALA A 53 -6.64 10.43 32.76
N LEU A 54 -7.09 9.17 32.71
CA LEU A 54 -7.92 8.56 33.76
C LEU A 54 -7.17 8.47 35.09
N VAL A 55 -5.94 7.96 35.08
CA VAL A 55 -5.11 7.79 36.30
C VAL A 55 -4.84 9.13 36.98
N PHE A 56 -4.48 10.17 36.23
CA PHE A 56 -4.14 11.49 36.76
C PHE A 56 -5.34 12.45 36.89
N ARG A 57 -6.56 11.96 36.62
CA ARG A 57 -7.83 12.70 36.68
C ARG A 57 -7.81 13.98 35.83
N ALA A 58 -7.15 13.94 34.67
CA ALA A 58 -7.05 15.05 33.73
C ALA A 58 -8.29 15.10 32.82
N MET A 59 -9.41 15.65 33.31
CA MET A 59 -10.71 15.59 32.63
C MET A 59 -10.69 16.16 31.21
N THR A 60 -10.09 17.34 31.01
CA THR A 60 -9.99 17.95 29.66
C THR A 60 -9.21 17.07 28.69
N ALA A 61 -8.06 16.55 29.11
CA ALA A 61 -7.25 15.65 28.30
C ALA A 61 -8.01 14.36 27.94
N ARG A 62 -8.85 13.83 28.84
CA ARG A 62 -9.69 12.66 28.54
C ARG A 62 -10.65 12.91 27.38
N PHE A 63 -11.36 14.04 27.40
CA PHE A 63 -12.30 14.39 26.32
C PHE A 63 -11.56 14.57 25.00
N ILE A 64 -10.45 15.33 25.01
CA ILE A 64 -9.66 15.54 23.79
C ILE A 64 -9.10 14.21 23.26
N ALA A 65 -8.59 13.35 24.14
CA ALA A 65 -8.07 12.05 23.73
C ALA A 65 -9.15 11.15 23.14
N LEU A 66 -10.35 11.12 23.74
CA LEU A 66 -11.48 10.37 23.20
C LEU A 66 -11.90 10.90 21.81
N THR A 67 -12.03 12.21 21.65
CA THR A 67 -12.35 12.83 20.36
C THR A 67 -11.27 12.54 19.32
N GLY A 68 -9.99 12.65 19.70
CA GLY A 68 -8.86 12.33 18.84
C GLY A 68 -8.86 10.88 18.39
N ALA A 69 -9.14 9.94 19.30
CA ALA A 69 -9.30 8.52 18.97
C ALA A 69 -10.45 8.28 17.98
N MET A 70 -11.61 8.92 18.20
CA MET A 70 -12.76 8.78 17.30
C MET A 70 -12.48 9.32 15.90
N LEU A 71 -11.81 10.49 15.80
CA LEU A 71 -11.39 11.04 14.51
C LEU A 71 -10.41 10.09 13.83
N ALA A 72 -9.34 9.67 14.53
CA ALA A 72 -8.37 8.74 13.98
C ALA A 72 -9.03 7.44 13.47
N ALA A 73 -9.96 6.85 14.23
CA ALA A 73 -10.71 5.65 13.84
C ALA A 73 -11.61 5.89 12.63
N ALA A 74 -12.34 7.00 12.57
CA ALA A 74 -13.20 7.34 11.42
C ALA A 74 -12.39 7.44 10.13
N GLY A 75 -11.16 7.95 10.20
CA GLY A 75 -10.26 8.04 9.06
C GLY A 75 -9.69 6.71 8.58
N LEU A 76 -9.87 5.61 9.33
CA LEU A 76 -9.48 4.25 8.92
C LEU A 76 -10.58 3.53 8.12
N ALA A 77 -11.79 4.10 8.04
CA ALA A 77 -12.96 3.47 7.40
C ALA A 77 -12.65 2.82 6.03
N PRO A 78 -11.94 3.48 5.08
CA PRO A 78 -11.64 2.87 3.77
C PRO A 78 -10.88 1.54 3.85
N ALA A 79 -10.10 1.32 4.91
CA ALA A 79 -9.33 0.10 5.09
C ALA A 79 -10.06 -0.98 5.91
N VAL A 80 -11.08 -0.64 6.69
CA VAL A 80 -11.78 -1.60 7.56
C VAL A 80 -13.15 -2.02 7.06
N LEU A 81 -13.64 -1.41 5.98
CA LEU A 81 -14.85 -1.88 5.32
C LEU A 81 -14.64 -3.31 4.79
N PRO A 82 -15.66 -4.18 4.92
CA PRO A 82 -15.57 -5.54 4.43
C PRO A 82 -15.38 -5.55 2.91
N ALA A 83 -14.54 -6.47 2.43
CA ALA A 83 -14.47 -6.78 1.00
C ALA A 83 -15.65 -7.69 0.63
N ASP A 84 -16.15 -7.56 -0.59
CA ASP A 84 -17.09 -8.53 -1.12
C ASP A 84 -16.38 -9.88 -1.27
N PRO A 85 -16.92 -10.97 -0.72
CA PRO A 85 -16.34 -12.28 -0.91
C PRO A 85 -16.36 -12.62 -2.38
N ILE A 86 -15.24 -13.10 -2.89
CA ILE A 86 -15.18 -13.64 -4.24
C ILE A 86 -15.43 -15.14 -4.20
N GLY A 87 -16.03 -15.68 -5.26
CA GLY A 87 -15.98 -17.12 -5.50
C GLY A 87 -14.54 -17.59 -5.73
N PRO A 88 -14.32 -18.85 -6.15
CA PRO A 88 -12.98 -19.32 -6.50
C PRO A 88 -12.29 -18.33 -7.47
N PRO A 89 -11.05 -17.92 -7.17
CA PRO A 89 -10.32 -16.97 -8.01
C PRO A 89 -10.01 -17.59 -9.37
N GLU A 90 -10.08 -16.77 -10.42
CA GLU A 90 -9.76 -17.14 -11.79
C GLU A 90 -8.30 -16.83 -12.13
N LEU A 91 -7.74 -15.80 -11.48
CA LEU A 91 -6.32 -15.46 -11.53
C LEU A 91 -5.80 -15.21 -10.11
N THR A 92 -4.53 -15.53 -9.89
CA THR A 92 -3.81 -15.24 -8.66
C THR A 92 -2.72 -14.22 -8.90
N LEU A 93 -2.72 -13.11 -8.16
CA LEU A 93 -1.70 -12.06 -8.20
C LEU A 93 -0.86 -12.10 -6.91
N PHE A 94 0.47 -12.13 -7.05
CA PHE A 94 1.43 -11.97 -5.97
C PHE A 94 2.11 -10.61 -6.07
N SER A 95 2.08 -9.79 -5.02
CA SER A 95 2.77 -8.49 -5.00
C SER A 95 3.68 -8.37 -3.80
N GLN A 96 4.89 -7.83 -3.99
CA GLN A 96 5.81 -7.61 -2.88
C GLN A 96 6.90 -6.57 -3.22
N ASN A 97 7.09 -5.60 -2.32
CA ASN A 97 8.37 -4.91 -2.21
C ASN A 97 9.43 -5.90 -1.68
N LEU A 98 10.40 -6.21 -2.52
CA LEU A 98 11.39 -7.25 -2.24
C LEU A 98 12.40 -6.85 -1.18
N ARG A 99 12.53 -5.56 -0.87
CA ARG A 99 13.68 -4.95 -0.21
C ARG A 99 14.95 -5.11 -1.03
N PHE A 100 15.59 -3.99 -1.35
CA PHE A 100 16.74 -3.94 -2.26
C PHE A 100 17.95 -4.80 -1.84
N ASP A 101 18.10 -5.14 -0.57
CA ASP A 101 19.17 -5.97 -0.01
C ASP A 101 18.63 -7.27 0.62
N ASN A 102 17.51 -7.80 0.10
CA ASN A 102 16.87 -9.02 0.60
C ASN A 102 17.90 -10.16 0.83
N PRO A 103 18.00 -10.69 2.07
CA PRO A 103 18.97 -11.73 2.40
C PRO A 103 18.57 -13.14 1.93
N THR A 104 17.30 -13.34 1.56
CA THR A 104 16.73 -14.64 1.18
C THR A 104 15.92 -14.61 -0.13
N PRO A 105 16.49 -14.21 -1.28
CA PRO A 105 15.79 -14.19 -2.57
C PRO A 105 15.12 -15.52 -2.96
N GLN A 106 15.68 -16.66 -2.55
CA GLN A 106 15.12 -17.98 -2.83
C GLN A 106 13.80 -18.24 -2.08
N ALA A 107 13.62 -17.63 -0.91
CA ALA A 107 12.36 -17.72 -0.17
C ALA A 107 11.22 -17.03 -0.95
N VAL A 108 11.51 -15.93 -1.64
CA VAL A 108 10.55 -15.24 -2.51
C VAL A 108 10.13 -16.14 -3.66
N VAL A 109 11.08 -16.78 -4.35
CA VAL A 109 10.80 -17.73 -5.45
C VAL A 109 9.88 -18.85 -4.96
N ALA A 110 10.22 -19.49 -3.84
CA ALA A 110 9.41 -20.55 -3.26
C ALA A 110 8.01 -20.06 -2.85
N GLY A 111 7.90 -18.82 -2.33
CA GLY A 111 6.63 -18.19 -2.00
C GLY A 111 5.73 -18.00 -3.22
N VAL A 112 6.28 -17.49 -4.32
CA VAL A 112 5.55 -17.30 -5.59
C VAL A 112 5.11 -18.64 -6.18
N GLU A 113 5.98 -19.65 -6.19
CA GLU A 113 5.66 -20.99 -6.69
C GLU A 113 4.57 -21.67 -5.87
N ALA A 114 4.66 -21.59 -4.53
CA ALA A 114 3.67 -22.13 -3.60
C ALA A 114 2.31 -21.42 -3.76
N ALA A 115 2.33 -20.11 -3.99
CA ALA A 115 1.14 -19.32 -4.30
C ALA A 115 0.52 -19.66 -5.67
N ARG A 116 1.27 -20.34 -6.55
CA ARG A 116 0.91 -20.60 -7.95
C ARG A 116 0.49 -19.33 -8.70
N ALA A 117 1.16 -18.22 -8.43
CA ALA A 117 0.80 -16.91 -8.97
C ALA A 117 0.76 -16.92 -10.50
N ASP A 118 -0.28 -16.31 -11.06
CA ASP A 118 -0.42 -16.08 -12.50
C ASP A 118 0.22 -14.75 -12.89
N ILE A 119 0.11 -13.75 -12.00
CA ILE A 119 0.68 -12.41 -12.14
C ILE A 119 1.56 -12.12 -10.93
N VAL A 120 2.74 -11.54 -11.15
CA VAL A 120 3.67 -11.17 -10.09
C VAL A 120 4.11 -9.72 -10.26
N ALA A 121 3.95 -8.90 -9.22
CA ALA A 121 4.36 -7.50 -9.18
C ALA A 121 5.43 -7.30 -8.10
N PHE A 122 6.66 -6.99 -8.51
CA PHE A 122 7.77 -6.75 -7.61
C PHE A 122 8.21 -5.29 -7.63
N GLN A 123 8.60 -4.82 -6.45
CA GLN A 123 9.24 -3.53 -6.22
C GLN A 123 10.61 -3.73 -5.55
N GLU A 124 11.49 -2.73 -5.64
CA GLU A 124 12.89 -2.80 -5.17
C GLU A 124 13.69 -3.97 -5.77
N VAL A 125 13.48 -4.23 -7.07
CA VAL A 125 14.28 -5.21 -7.81
C VAL A 125 15.66 -4.63 -8.05
N SER A 126 16.66 -5.17 -7.38
CA SER A 126 18.02 -4.65 -7.34
C SER A 126 19.01 -5.73 -7.79
N ARG A 127 20.30 -5.38 -7.91
CA ARG A 127 21.33 -6.35 -8.33
C ARG A 127 21.35 -7.63 -7.48
N PRO A 128 21.28 -7.58 -6.13
CA PRO A 128 21.31 -8.79 -5.31
C PRO A 128 20.10 -9.73 -5.48
N ASN A 129 18.91 -9.20 -5.76
CA ASN A 129 17.68 -9.99 -5.81
C ASN A 129 17.17 -10.26 -7.25
N ARG A 130 17.79 -9.67 -8.28
CA ARG A 130 17.40 -9.84 -9.70
C ARG A 130 17.35 -11.29 -10.18
N ALA A 131 18.13 -12.18 -9.58
CA ALA A 131 18.11 -13.62 -9.88
C ALA A 131 16.75 -14.28 -9.62
N ILE A 132 15.85 -13.66 -8.85
CA ILE A 132 14.46 -14.11 -8.68
C ILE A 132 13.74 -14.18 -10.04
N LEU A 133 13.96 -13.19 -10.91
CA LEU A 133 13.31 -13.12 -12.22
C LEU A 133 13.74 -14.27 -13.13
N ASP A 134 15.04 -14.59 -13.11
CA ASP A 134 15.65 -15.67 -13.89
C ASP A 134 15.24 -17.06 -13.37
N ALA A 135 14.92 -17.18 -12.09
CA ALA A 135 14.43 -18.41 -11.47
C ALA A 135 12.97 -18.68 -11.83
N LEU A 136 12.11 -17.66 -11.79
CA LEU A 136 10.68 -17.81 -12.04
C LEU A 136 10.35 -18.11 -13.52
N ARG A 137 11.07 -17.49 -14.47
CA ARG A 137 10.95 -17.75 -15.93
C ARG A 137 9.53 -17.68 -16.49
N TYR A 138 8.77 -16.67 -16.09
CA TYR A 138 7.43 -16.44 -16.62
C TYR A 138 7.51 -16.00 -18.11
N PRO A 139 6.55 -16.40 -18.99
CA PRO A 139 6.55 -16.03 -20.41
C PRO A 139 6.56 -14.53 -20.66
N THR A 140 5.84 -13.77 -19.83
CA THR A 140 5.88 -12.31 -19.84
C THR A 140 6.73 -11.85 -18.67
N GLN A 141 7.77 -11.05 -18.94
CA GLN A 141 8.53 -10.32 -17.94
C GLN A 141 8.83 -8.91 -18.42
N VAL A 142 8.50 -7.94 -17.58
CA VAL A 142 8.80 -6.52 -17.80
C VAL A 142 9.61 -6.05 -16.61
N LEU A 143 10.82 -5.56 -16.86
CA LEU A 143 11.63 -4.89 -15.86
C LEU A 143 11.78 -3.42 -16.26
N CYS A 144 11.43 -2.53 -15.35
CA CYS A 144 11.45 -1.10 -15.61
C CYS A 144 12.29 -0.36 -14.58
N GLU A 145 13.25 0.42 -15.08
CA GLU A 145 14.13 1.24 -14.26
C GLU A 145 13.34 2.25 -13.43
N PHE A 146 13.69 2.38 -12.15
CA PHE A 146 13.06 3.36 -11.27
C PHE A 146 14.05 4.24 -10.51
N ALA A 147 14.64 3.74 -9.42
CA ALA A 147 15.42 4.56 -8.50
C ALA A 147 16.61 3.78 -7.90
N GLY A 148 17.42 4.46 -7.09
CA GLY A 148 18.58 3.83 -6.43
C GLY A 148 18.24 2.64 -5.54
N VAL A 149 17.00 2.57 -5.03
CA VAL A 149 16.47 1.43 -4.25
C VAL A 149 16.06 0.24 -5.12
N GLY A 150 16.08 0.38 -6.45
CA GLY A 150 15.79 -0.69 -7.38
C GLY A 150 14.70 -0.36 -8.38
N ASP A 151 14.54 -1.30 -9.31
CA ASP A 151 13.58 -1.32 -10.41
C ASP A 151 12.23 -1.86 -9.94
N VAL A 152 11.23 -1.78 -10.82
CA VAL A 152 9.96 -2.52 -10.67
C VAL A 152 9.87 -3.61 -11.73
N ALA A 153 9.32 -4.76 -11.37
CA ALA A 153 9.11 -5.86 -12.31
C ALA A 153 7.66 -6.36 -12.30
N LEU A 154 7.18 -6.69 -13.48
CA LEU A 154 5.90 -7.36 -13.70
C LEU A 154 6.16 -8.66 -14.46
N LEU A 155 5.68 -9.77 -13.91
CA LEU A 155 5.77 -11.08 -14.55
C LEU A 155 4.38 -11.67 -14.71
N SER A 156 4.15 -12.45 -15.77
CA SER A 156 2.90 -13.18 -15.95
C SER A 156 3.09 -14.52 -16.65
N ARG A 157 2.37 -15.54 -16.18
CA ARG A 157 2.24 -16.85 -16.83
C ARG A 157 1.53 -16.75 -18.18
N HIS A 158 0.76 -15.68 -18.37
CA HIS A 158 -0.02 -15.43 -19.56
C HIS A 158 0.76 -14.58 -20.57
N PRO A 159 0.58 -14.83 -21.88
CA PRO A 159 1.22 -14.03 -22.91
C PRO A 159 0.69 -12.59 -22.90
N MET A 160 1.59 -11.66 -23.16
CA MET A 160 1.26 -10.25 -23.34
C MET A 160 0.68 -9.99 -24.73
N ILE A 161 -0.30 -9.10 -24.78
CA ILE A 161 -0.87 -8.54 -26.00
C ILE A 161 -0.12 -7.23 -26.30
N GLY A 162 0.44 -7.13 -27.51
CA GLY A 162 1.18 -5.94 -27.91
C GLY A 162 2.53 -5.79 -27.20
N SER A 163 2.89 -4.55 -26.86
CA SER A 163 4.16 -4.20 -26.23
C SER A 163 3.98 -3.86 -24.75
N PRO A 164 4.98 -4.10 -23.91
CA PRO A 164 4.91 -3.74 -22.51
C PRO A 164 5.05 -2.22 -22.36
N GLY A 165 4.49 -1.68 -21.30
CA GLY A 165 4.77 -0.33 -20.87
C GLY A 165 5.81 -0.27 -19.78
N CYS A 166 6.68 0.75 -19.86
CA CYS A 166 7.66 1.06 -18.84
C CYS A 166 7.85 2.57 -18.78
N ALA A 167 7.36 3.18 -17.69
CA ALA A 167 7.58 4.58 -17.40
C ALA A 167 8.89 4.73 -16.61
N ARG A 168 10.02 4.76 -17.32
CA ARG A 168 11.36 4.84 -16.71
C ARG A 168 11.46 6.01 -15.72
N GLY A 169 11.98 5.72 -14.53
CA GLY A 169 12.12 6.70 -13.45
C GLY A 169 10.81 7.07 -12.75
N GLN A 170 9.66 6.46 -13.13
CA GLN A 170 8.37 6.70 -12.48
C GLN A 170 7.90 5.52 -11.62
N GLY A 171 8.65 4.42 -11.56
CA GLY A 171 8.32 3.27 -10.71
C GLY A 171 7.10 2.50 -11.21
N VAL A 172 6.87 2.48 -12.53
CA VAL A 172 5.68 1.83 -13.12
C VAL A 172 6.02 1.04 -14.37
N ALA A 173 5.50 -0.19 -14.42
CA ALA A 173 5.49 -1.03 -15.60
C ALA A 173 4.13 -1.72 -15.74
N TRP A 174 3.71 -1.99 -16.97
CA TRP A 174 2.44 -2.66 -17.23
C TRP A 174 2.50 -3.57 -18.45
N ALA A 175 1.57 -4.51 -18.50
CA ALA A 175 1.35 -5.38 -19.64
C ALA A 175 -0.14 -5.71 -19.76
N ARG A 176 -0.66 -5.67 -20.99
CA ARG A 176 -1.97 -6.25 -21.30
C ARG A 176 -1.79 -7.75 -21.46
N LEU A 177 -2.55 -8.56 -20.73
CA LEU A 177 -2.38 -10.01 -20.66
C LEU A 177 -3.59 -10.71 -21.28
N SER A 178 -3.33 -11.74 -22.10
CA SER A 178 -4.39 -12.64 -22.60
C SER A 178 -4.52 -13.83 -21.66
N THR A 179 -5.54 -13.83 -20.80
CA THR A 179 -5.77 -14.90 -19.83
C THR A 179 -6.99 -15.77 -20.22
N PRO A 180 -7.10 -17.01 -19.70
CA PRO A 180 -8.29 -17.84 -19.95
C PRO A 180 -9.61 -17.23 -19.48
N ALA A 181 -9.58 -16.33 -18.49
CA ALA A 181 -10.76 -15.68 -17.93
C ALA A 181 -11.15 -14.40 -18.66
N GLY A 182 -10.23 -13.83 -19.44
CA GLY A 182 -10.40 -12.55 -20.11
C GLY A 182 -9.07 -11.81 -20.24
N GLU A 183 -9.08 -10.73 -21.00
CA GLU A 183 -7.93 -9.85 -21.07
C GLU A 183 -7.89 -8.93 -19.84
N VAL A 184 -6.69 -8.65 -19.34
CA VAL A 184 -6.51 -7.74 -18.20
C VAL A 184 -5.20 -6.97 -18.33
N THR A 185 -5.21 -5.69 -17.99
CA THR A 185 -4.00 -4.87 -17.89
C THR A 185 -3.47 -4.96 -16.46
N ALA A 186 -2.31 -5.60 -16.30
CA ALA A 186 -1.63 -5.71 -15.02
C ALA A 186 -0.56 -4.64 -14.90
N VAL A 187 -0.49 -3.99 -13.74
CA VAL A 187 0.44 -2.89 -13.45
C VAL A 187 1.19 -3.18 -12.14
N THR A 188 2.51 -3.02 -12.17
CA THR A 188 3.33 -2.90 -10.96
C THR A 188 3.62 -1.42 -10.69
N LEU A 189 3.53 -1.01 -9.42
CA LEU A 189 3.75 0.37 -8.99
C LEU A 189 4.68 0.42 -7.76
N HIS A 190 5.66 1.32 -7.79
CA HIS A 190 6.42 1.75 -6.61
C HIS A 190 6.46 3.27 -6.58
N LEU A 191 5.84 3.86 -5.55
CA LEU A 191 5.96 5.29 -5.28
C LEU A 191 7.06 5.54 -4.25
N PRO A 192 7.76 6.69 -4.30
CA PRO A 192 8.68 7.08 -3.24
C PRO A 192 7.89 7.39 -1.96
N TRP A 193 8.61 7.50 -0.84
CA TRP A 193 8.07 8.00 0.42
C TRP A 193 7.30 9.31 0.26
N PRO A 194 6.31 9.59 1.13
CA PRO A 194 5.56 10.84 1.11
C PRO A 194 6.45 12.00 1.58
N TRP A 195 5.86 13.18 1.77
CA TRP A 195 6.61 14.37 2.21
C TRP A 195 7.53 14.05 3.40
N PRO A 196 8.80 14.49 3.38
CA PRO A 196 9.37 15.54 2.51
C PRO A 196 9.89 15.09 1.14
N HIS A 197 9.61 13.85 0.73
CA HIS A 197 10.01 13.34 -0.59
C HIS A 197 8.95 13.63 -1.68
N THR A 198 9.17 13.10 -2.89
CA THR A 198 8.51 13.53 -4.13
C THR A 198 7.24 12.77 -4.51
N GLN A 199 6.63 12.01 -3.59
CA GLN A 199 5.48 11.14 -3.89
C GLN A 199 4.32 11.86 -4.56
N ALA A 200 3.92 13.03 -4.04
CA ALA A 200 2.78 13.76 -4.59
C ALA A 200 2.98 14.07 -6.08
N ALA A 201 4.11 14.69 -6.43
CA ALA A 201 4.44 15.02 -7.82
C ALA A 201 4.61 13.78 -8.70
N GLN A 202 5.12 12.67 -8.15
CA GLN A 202 5.25 11.42 -8.91
C GLN A 202 3.89 10.76 -9.17
N SER A 203 3.02 10.71 -8.17
CA SER A 203 1.67 10.15 -8.32
C SER A 203 0.82 10.94 -9.33
N GLU A 204 1.03 12.26 -9.47
CA GLU A 204 0.38 13.07 -10.52
C GLU A 204 0.82 12.65 -11.93
N ARG A 205 2.13 12.43 -12.13
CA ARG A 205 2.63 11.94 -13.44
C ARG A 205 2.16 10.52 -13.72
N VAL A 206 2.23 9.64 -12.72
CA VAL A 206 1.78 8.26 -12.83
C VAL A 206 0.29 8.19 -13.14
N ALA A 207 -0.55 8.99 -12.48
CA ALA A 207 -1.98 9.07 -12.76
C ALA A 207 -2.25 9.43 -14.23
N GLY A 208 -1.53 10.43 -14.78
CA GLY A 208 -1.65 10.78 -16.19
C GLY A 208 -1.20 9.67 -17.15
N ILE A 209 -0.15 8.92 -16.80
CA ILE A 209 0.34 7.78 -17.61
C ILE A 209 -0.67 6.63 -17.61
N LEU A 210 -1.30 6.35 -16.46
CA LEU A 210 -2.16 5.19 -16.30
C LEU A 210 -3.62 5.42 -16.73
N ALA A 211 -4.04 6.68 -16.90
CA ALA A 211 -5.40 7.02 -17.31
C ALA A 211 -5.78 6.50 -18.71
N GLU A 212 -4.81 6.20 -19.56
CA GLU A 212 -5.04 5.71 -20.93
C GLU A 212 -4.95 4.18 -21.06
N LEU A 213 -4.83 3.46 -19.93
CA LEU A 213 -4.74 2.01 -19.96
C LEU A 213 -6.09 1.36 -20.30
N GLU A 214 -6.03 0.31 -21.12
CA GLU A 214 -7.21 -0.47 -21.47
C GLU A 214 -7.72 -1.26 -20.26
N GLU A 215 -9.01 -1.12 -19.96
CA GLU A 215 -9.70 -1.90 -18.93
C GLU A 215 -9.95 -3.36 -19.37
N PRO A 216 -10.11 -4.31 -18.44
CA PRO A 216 -9.98 -4.17 -16.99
C PRO A 216 -8.54 -3.93 -16.54
N VAL A 217 -8.34 -3.20 -15.43
CA VAL A 217 -7.02 -2.87 -14.87
C VAL A 217 -6.88 -3.42 -13.46
N VAL A 218 -5.73 -4.03 -13.18
CA VAL A 218 -5.26 -4.35 -11.83
C VAL A 218 -3.90 -3.72 -11.57
N ILE A 219 -3.79 -2.96 -10.49
CA ILE A 219 -2.57 -2.25 -10.08
C ILE A 219 -2.13 -2.80 -8.74
N ALA A 220 -0.91 -3.29 -8.62
CA ALA A 220 -0.38 -3.81 -7.36
C ALA A 220 1.02 -3.27 -7.08
N GLY A 221 1.29 -2.98 -5.80
CA GLY A 221 2.64 -2.66 -5.36
C GLY A 221 2.70 -1.80 -4.11
N ASP A 222 3.85 -1.18 -3.92
CA ASP A 222 4.17 -0.32 -2.78
C ASP A 222 3.84 1.14 -3.11
N PHE A 223 2.76 1.63 -2.52
CA PHE A 223 2.34 3.02 -2.68
C PHE A 223 3.04 3.96 -1.70
N ASN A 224 3.79 3.42 -0.73
CA ASN A 224 4.41 4.16 0.37
C ASN A 224 3.43 5.07 1.14
N ILE A 225 2.13 4.81 1.03
CA ILE A 225 1.07 5.55 1.70
C ILE A 225 -0.15 4.63 1.91
N PRO A 226 -0.89 4.77 3.02
CA PRO A 226 -2.12 4.01 3.23
C PRO A 226 -3.21 4.26 2.20
N ALA A 227 -4.16 3.33 2.13
CA ALA A 227 -5.35 3.38 1.25
C ALA A 227 -6.19 4.67 1.34
N TRP A 228 -6.07 5.43 2.43
CA TRP A 228 -6.76 6.71 2.60
C TRP A 228 -5.91 7.95 2.24
N GLY A 229 -4.67 7.77 1.79
CA GLY A 229 -3.76 8.82 1.38
C GLY A 229 -4.09 9.41 0.00
N ALA A 230 -3.69 10.65 -0.22
CA ALA A 230 -4.02 11.42 -1.42
C ALA A 230 -3.41 10.82 -2.69
N SER A 231 -2.16 10.36 -2.62
CA SER A 231 -1.45 9.80 -3.78
C SER A 231 -2.11 8.54 -4.34
N LEU A 232 -2.57 7.64 -3.46
CA LEU A 232 -3.29 6.43 -3.87
C LEU A 232 -4.67 6.78 -4.47
N LYS A 233 -5.42 7.68 -3.82
CA LYS A 233 -6.74 8.12 -4.33
C LYS A 233 -6.64 8.73 -5.71
N ARG A 234 -5.63 9.59 -5.94
CA ARG A 234 -5.38 10.21 -7.25
C ARG A 234 -5.19 9.16 -8.35
N ILE A 235 -4.39 8.12 -8.08
CA ILE A 235 -4.17 7.03 -9.03
C ILE A 235 -5.47 6.24 -9.25
N ALA A 236 -6.17 5.91 -8.18
CA ALA A 236 -7.43 5.18 -8.22
C ALA A 236 -8.48 5.92 -9.07
N GLU A 237 -8.68 7.22 -8.82
CA GLU A 237 -9.58 8.09 -9.56
C GLU A 237 -9.20 8.20 -11.05
N SER A 238 -7.91 8.35 -11.36
CA SER A 238 -7.43 8.47 -12.75
C SER A 238 -7.59 7.18 -13.57
N THR A 239 -7.59 6.02 -12.90
CA THR A 239 -7.62 4.71 -13.56
C THR A 239 -8.97 4.01 -13.45
N GLY A 240 -10.00 4.68 -12.89
CA GLY A 240 -11.29 4.05 -12.66
C GLY A 240 -11.23 2.84 -11.71
N THR A 241 -10.19 2.78 -10.86
CA THR A 241 -9.98 1.66 -9.94
C THR A 241 -10.35 2.00 -8.51
N ARG A 242 -10.52 0.96 -7.69
CA ARG A 242 -10.73 1.07 -6.25
C ARG A 242 -9.73 0.18 -5.50
N ALA A 243 -9.26 0.65 -4.35
CA ALA A 243 -8.43 -0.17 -3.48
C ALA A 243 -9.23 -1.38 -2.96
N VAL A 244 -8.62 -2.56 -3.02
CA VAL A 244 -9.18 -3.76 -2.41
C VAL A 244 -9.25 -3.53 -0.88
N PRO A 245 -10.44 -3.63 -0.25
CA PRO A 245 -10.58 -3.34 1.17
C PRO A 245 -9.72 -4.23 2.08
N GLY A 246 -9.41 -3.76 3.28
CA GLY A 246 -8.67 -4.50 4.31
C GLY A 246 -7.41 -3.78 4.79
N LEU A 247 -7.24 -3.71 6.12
CA LEU A 247 -6.07 -3.14 6.77
C LEU A 247 -4.96 -4.19 6.84
N ARG A 248 -3.91 -4.01 6.04
CA ARG A 248 -2.76 -4.92 5.95
C ARG A 248 -1.49 -4.14 6.28
N LEU A 249 -0.91 -4.38 7.45
CA LEU A 249 0.29 -3.69 7.94
C LEU A 249 1.54 -4.30 7.31
N THR A 250 1.71 -4.08 6.01
CA THR A 250 2.70 -4.77 5.18
C THR A 250 4.12 -4.36 5.51
N PHE A 251 4.37 -3.10 5.86
CA PHE A 251 5.68 -2.67 6.33
C PHE A 251 5.89 -3.06 7.79
N LEU A 252 6.73 -4.06 7.99
CA LEU A 252 6.98 -4.71 9.26
C LEU A 252 7.93 -3.89 10.13
N ARG A 253 7.63 -3.80 11.42
CA ARG A 253 8.43 -3.09 12.42
C ARG A 253 8.50 -3.92 13.71
N PRO A 254 9.40 -3.57 14.66
CA PRO A 254 9.50 -4.29 15.92
C PRO A 254 8.15 -4.40 16.64
N ALA A 255 7.98 -5.42 17.50
CA ALA A 255 6.68 -5.81 18.07
C ALA A 255 5.88 -4.70 18.79
N PHE A 256 6.51 -3.60 19.19
CA PHE A 256 5.85 -2.47 19.85
C PHE A 256 5.30 -1.40 18.89
N TRP A 257 5.57 -1.51 17.59
CA TRP A 257 5.09 -0.58 16.56
C TRP A 257 4.18 -1.32 15.59
N PRO A 258 2.94 -0.85 15.33
CA PRO A 258 1.94 -1.60 14.57
C PRO A 258 2.24 -1.70 13.06
N GLY A 259 3.46 -1.42 12.59
CA GLY A 259 3.79 -1.37 11.17
C GLY A 259 3.09 -0.22 10.42
N LEU A 260 3.13 -0.25 9.09
CA LEU A 260 2.39 0.66 8.20
C LEU A 260 1.72 -0.13 7.06
N PRO A 261 0.50 0.23 6.65
CA PRO A 261 -0.14 -0.36 5.48
C PRO A 261 0.29 0.39 4.23
N LEU A 262 1.33 -0.07 3.54
CA LEU A 262 1.93 0.67 2.41
C LEU A 262 1.67 0.00 1.06
N ASP A 263 1.47 -1.31 1.06
CA ASP A 263 1.25 -2.10 -0.15
C ASP A 263 -0.23 -2.32 -0.39
N HIS A 264 -0.65 -2.09 -1.62
CA HIS A 264 -2.06 -2.12 -2.01
C HIS A 264 -2.27 -2.76 -3.37
N VAL A 265 -3.50 -3.25 -3.57
CA VAL A 265 -4.00 -3.67 -4.87
C VAL A 265 -5.22 -2.82 -5.19
N LEU A 266 -5.25 -2.24 -6.39
CA LEU A 266 -6.37 -1.51 -6.96
C LEU A 266 -6.94 -2.33 -8.12
N VAL A 267 -8.26 -2.35 -8.25
CA VAL A 267 -8.96 -3.07 -9.33
C VAL A 267 -10.04 -2.21 -9.95
N SER A 268 -10.22 -2.30 -11.27
CA SER A 268 -11.33 -1.66 -11.99
C SER A 268 -12.67 -2.36 -11.68
N GLU A 269 -13.78 -1.75 -12.08
CA GLU A 269 -15.12 -2.23 -11.75
C GLU A 269 -15.45 -3.63 -12.32
N GLU A 270 -14.77 -4.06 -13.38
CA GLU A 270 -14.96 -5.38 -13.99
C GLU A 270 -14.33 -6.52 -13.17
N LEU A 271 -13.54 -6.18 -12.15
CA LEU A 271 -12.81 -7.15 -11.34
C LEU A 271 -13.33 -7.16 -9.90
N LEU A 272 -13.58 -8.36 -9.41
CA LEU A 272 -13.69 -8.67 -8.00
C LEU A 272 -12.34 -9.16 -7.49
N ALA A 273 -12.00 -8.79 -6.25
CA ALA A 273 -10.72 -9.15 -5.68
C ALA A 273 -10.79 -9.32 -4.17
N GLU A 274 -10.09 -10.34 -3.67
CA GLU A 274 -9.84 -10.57 -2.27
C GLU A 274 -8.33 -10.63 -2.05
N THR A 275 -7.83 -9.84 -1.10
CA THR A 275 -6.38 -9.72 -0.85
C THR A 275 -6.06 -10.05 0.60
N ARG A 276 -5.11 -10.97 0.78
CA ARG A 276 -4.55 -11.32 2.08
C ARG A 276 -3.05 -11.08 2.13
N MET A 277 -2.57 -10.70 3.30
CA MET A 277 -1.14 -10.61 3.59
C MET A 277 -0.59 -12.02 3.87
N ILE A 278 0.61 -12.30 3.36
CA ILE A 278 1.34 -13.55 3.62
C ILE A 278 2.72 -13.23 4.20
N ASP A 279 3.67 -14.17 4.16
CA ASP A 279 5.02 -13.99 4.71
C ASP A 279 5.79 -12.87 3.98
N ALA A 280 6.86 -12.37 4.61
CA ALA A 280 7.74 -11.34 4.08
C ALA A 280 8.95 -11.88 3.33
N PHE A 281 9.26 -13.17 3.43
CA PHE A 281 10.30 -13.81 2.61
C PHE A 281 11.66 -13.08 2.66
N GLY A 282 12.03 -12.57 3.84
CA GLY A 282 13.27 -11.81 4.08
C GLY A 282 13.19 -10.30 3.82
N SER A 283 12.08 -9.80 3.28
CA SER A 283 11.79 -8.37 3.13
C SER A 283 11.32 -7.76 4.46
N ASP A 284 11.42 -6.43 4.59
CA ASP A 284 10.69 -5.64 5.58
C ASP A 284 9.24 -5.35 5.15
N HIS A 285 8.84 -5.77 3.95
CA HIS A 285 7.46 -5.79 3.47
C HIS A 285 6.92 -7.22 3.35
N ALA A 286 5.80 -7.49 4.01
CA ALA A 286 5.01 -8.69 3.80
C ALA A 286 4.41 -8.71 2.38
N ALA A 287 4.40 -9.87 1.73
CA ALA A 287 3.78 -10.01 0.42
C ALA A 287 2.25 -10.00 0.51
N LEU A 288 1.62 -9.59 -0.59
CA LEU A 288 0.19 -9.67 -0.81
C LEU A 288 -0.13 -10.79 -1.80
N LEU A 289 -1.10 -11.62 -1.43
CA LEU A 289 -1.72 -12.58 -2.34
C LEU A 289 -3.16 -12.15 -2.60
N THR A 290 -3.46 -11.94 -3.88
CA THR A 290 -4.76 -11.47 -4.33
C THR A 290 -5.38 -12.49 -5.27
N GLY A 291 -6.57 -12.97 -4.92
CA GLY A 291 -7.44 -13.66 -5.87
C GLY A 291 -8.21 -12.64 -6.69
N LEU A 292 -8.26 -12.82 -8.01
CA LEU A 292 -9.00 -11.99 -8.94
C LEU A 292 -10.07 -12.81 -9.65
N ARG A 293 -11.22 -12.19 -9.92
CA ARG A 293 -12.34 -12.80 -10.65
C ARG A 293 -13.02 -11.75 -11.51
N PHE A 294 -13.34 -12.07 -12.75
CA PHE A 294 -14.12 -11.18 -13.61
C PHE A 294 -15.58 -11.17 -13.15
N ARG A 295 -16.24 -10.00 -13.22
CA ARG A 295 -17.67 -9.86 -12.90
C ARG A 295 -18.58 -10.52 -13.92
#